data_AF-A0A1F2QHZ6-F1
#
_entry.id   AF-A0A1F2QHZ6-F1
#
_cell.length_a   1.000
_cell.length_b   1.000
_cell.length_c   1.000
_cell.angle_alpha   90.00
_cell.angle_beta   90.00
_cell.angle_gamma   90.00
#
_symmetry.space_group_name_H-M   'P 1'
#
loop_
_entity.id
_entity.type
_entity.pdbx_description
1 polymer ?
#
loop_
_entity_poly.entity_id
_entity_poly.type
_entity_poly.pdbx_seq_one_letter_code
_entity_poly.pdbx_strand_id
1 'polypeptide(L)'
;MALSTPQARRDPRSARFRSAFEAPSLITRLDLSWGGSFAPQIRSWADYWRAVQWLGGPKIDGALRQLGAAWQKYIVSSFDPSLAREYCFRYFSLLDTVLSARGELSASPLWQRALQAVLGFESFTINEAAFGPEGGAAGTTTLRNPGYLLAKLKWPDAPDDTRFHPLTLAGDGRPDLFFHYRRYRLSEDAPMSLLVYPAVDPARRSRSFRLVATLASALGSVGDPFAEARAERLWESVMRPILRSAHAGWPSRVPIELVDIGAGSGALMAALSRELVAWSQAGGFTPRLRLWLVDLAAPATMSVFRTPPLGRFVENLATVSMDCRTWLASPGRLPAASGPRVARASKILDVSSRFAIHSFRTDVLSSVVGEPRGLERERHMPERCLAPSGEGPNALQMSSSRVVVDEGHAFPLASLSGFFRGLRLVSQSGSDDGAEEDGLWLPVRSLDPQSLVAADGASVIGRLLEQCDYLIVEDADLRPRDLIDHLRAFWLQGIAVQDMTRAMGLKANYAYVLWPRGPRAPRLEGERLW
;
A
#
# COMPACT_ATOMS: atom_id res chain seq x y z
N MET A 1 -9.18 -32.42 -17.11
CA MET A 1 -8.85 -31.67 -18.34
C MET A 1 -7.93 -30.54 -17.96
N ALA A 2 -6.65 -30.65 -18.33
CA ALA A 2 -5.67 -29.60 -18.09
C ALA A 2 -6.10 -28.34 -18.85
N LEU A 3 -6.41 -27.27 -18.12
CA LEU A 3 -6.56 -25.95 -18.70
C LEU A 3 -5.19 -25.57 -19.26
N SER A 4 -5.11 -25.49 -20.59
CA SER A 4 -3.99 -24.93 -21.31
C SER A 4 -3.67 -23.55 -20.71
N THR A 5 -2.53 -23.45 -20.05
CA THR A 5 -1.94 -22.19 -19.59
C THR A 5 -1.94 -21.24 -20.79
N PRO A 6 -2.60 -20.07 -20.74
CA PRO A 6 -2.54 -19.13 -21.83
C PRO A 6 -1.07 -18.72 -21.95
N GLN A 7 -0.46 -19.10 -23.07
CA GLN A 7 0.88 -18.72 -23.46
C GLN A 7 0.89 -17.20 -23.51
N ALA A 8 1.32 -16.57 -22.40
CA ALA A 8 1.40 -15.13 -22.28
C ALA A 8 2.28 -14.64 -23.42
N ARG A 9 1.66 -14.03 -24.44
CA ARG A 9 2.38 -13.36 -25.51
C ARG A 9 3.37 -12.42 -24.82
N ARG A 10 4.67 -12.65 -25.00
CA ARG A 10 5.74 -11.77 -24.54
C ARG A 10 5.47 -10.39 -25.13
N ASP A 11 4.86 -9.50 -24.34
CA ASP A 11 4.60 -8.15 -24.78
C ASP A 11 5.95 -7.44 -24.91
N PRO A 12 6.39 -7.06 -26.13
CA PRO A 12 7.67 -6.39 -26.34
C PRO A 12 7.77 -5.07 -25.56
N ARG A 13 6.65 -4.46 -25.14
CA ARG A 13 6.62 -3.27 -24.28
C ARG A 13 7.13 -3.59 -22.87
N SER A 14 6.71 -4.72 -22.30
CA SER A 14 7.16 -5.18 -20.99
C SER A 14 8.65 -5.51 -20.98
N ALA A 15 9.17 -6.05 -22.09
CA ALA A 15 10.61 -6.34 -22.23
C ALA A 15 11.47 -5.07 -22.22
N ARG A 16 11.07 -4.02 -22.96
CA ARG A 16 11.78 -2.72 -22.95
C ARG A 16 11.73 -2.05 -21.59
N PHE A 17 10.55 -2.06 -20.96
CA PHE A 17 10.37 -1.52 -19.63
C PHE A 17 11.27 -2.22 -18.61
N ARG A 18 11.33 -3.56 -18.64
CA ARG A 18 12.23 -4.34 -17.79
C ARG A 18 13.70 -4.04 -18.04
N SER A 19 14.13 -3.97 -19.31
CA SER A 19 15.54 -3.70 -19.64
C SER A 19 16.05 -2.36 -19.10
N ALA A 20 15.17 -1.37 -18.92
CA ALA A 20 15.55 -0.10 -18.32
C ALA A 20 15.99 -0.26 -16.85
N PHE A 21 15.34 -1.16 -16.09
CA PHE A 21 15.70 -1.45 -14.70
C PHE A 21 16.83 -2.47 -14.57
N GLU A 22 17.16 -3.23 -15.61
CA GLU A 22 18.30 -4.15 -15.63
C GLU A 22 19.61 -3.42 -16.00
N ALA A 23 19.53 -2.24 -16.60
CA ALA A 23 20.70 -1.44 -16.95
C ALA A 23 21.30 -0.70 -15.74
N PRO A 24 22.63 -0.46 -15.70
CA PRO A 24 23.30 0.36 -14.69
C PRO A 24 23.04 1.85 -14.96
N SER A 25 21.77 2.25 -14.89
CA SER A 25 21.28 3.60 -15.15
C SER A 25 20.34 4.04 -14.04
N LEU A 26 20.36 5.33 -13.68
CA LEU A 26 19.49 5.88 -12.64
C LEU A 26 18.21 6.42 -13.27
N ILE A 27 17.14 5.63 -13.18
CA ILE A 27 15.81 6.09 -13.54
C ILE A 27 15.34 7.05 -12.46
N THR A 28 14.99 8.27 -12.87
CA THR A 28 14.52 9.32 -11.95
C THR A 28 13.06 9.68 -12.19
N ARG A 29 12.55 9.37 -13.39
CA ARG A 29 11.16 9.56 -13.76
C ARG A 29 10.70 8.51 -14.75
N LEU A 30 9.42 8.17 -14.69
CA LEU A 30 8.71 7.27 -15.58
C LEU A 30 7.46 7.98 -16.08
N ASP A 31 7.47 8.41 -17.34
CA ASP A 31 6.30 9.02 -17.97
C ASP A 31 5.40 7.96 -18.59
N LEU A 32 4.12 8.00 -18.21
CA LEU A 32 3.05 7.18 -18.74
C LEU A 32 2.31 7.94 -19.84
N SER A 33 2.08 7.27 -20.97
CA SER A 33 1.17 7.75 -22.00
C SER A 33 -0.21 7.11 -21.85
N TRP A 34 -1.23 7.79 -22.39
CA TRP A 34 -2.60 7.27 -22.49
C TRP A 34 -2.70 5.90 -23.19
N GLY A 35 -1.75 5.57 -24.07
CA GLY A 35 -1.70 4.29 -24.78
C GLY A 35 -1.00 3.16 -24.03
N GLY A 36 -0.65 3.38 -22.75
CA GLY A 36 0.07 2.42 -21.93
C GLY A 36 1.54 2.26 -22.31
N SER A 37 2.14 3.26 -22.95
CA SER A 37 3.60 3.26 -23.21
C SER A 37 4.35 3.90 -22.05
N PHE A 38 5.58 3.44 -21.86
CA PHE A 38 6.48 3.88 -20.80
C PHE A 38 7.68 4.62 -21.39
N ALA A 39 8.01 5.78 -20.86
CA ALA A 39 9.24 6.51 -21.20
C ALA A 39 10.05 6.79 -19.92
N PRO A 40 11.09 6.00 -19.62
CA PRO A 40 11.96 6.27 -18.49
C PRO A 40 12.88 7.47 -18.79
N GLN A 41 12.99 8.40 -17.85
CA GLN A 41 14.00 9.44 -17.86
C GLN A 41 15.14 9.03 -16.94
N ILE A 42 16.34 9.05 -17.50
CA ILE A 42 17.57 8.58 -16.86
C ILE A 42 18.46 9.79 -16.56
N ARG A 43 19.11 9.79 -15.40
CA ARG A 43 20.21 10.72 -15.09
C ARG A 43 21.54 9.97 -15.05
N SER A 44 22.62 10.67 -15.38
CA SER A 44 23.96 10.15 -15.15
C SER A 44 24.25 10.07 -13.64
N TRP A 45 25.22 9.24 -13.25
CA TRP A 45 25.68 9.15 -11.86
C TRP A 45 26.11 10.52 -11.32
N ALA A 46 26.92 11.24 -12.09
CA ALA A 46 27.41 12.57 -11.69
C ALA A 46 26.28 13.59 -11.54
N ASP A 47 25.29 13.59 -12.45
CA ASP A 47 24.18 14.54 -12.38
C ASP A 47 23.23 14.26 -11.22
N TYR A 48 22.98 12.99 -10.92
CA TYR A 48 22.14 12.60 -9.79
C TYR A 48 22.77 13.02 -8.46
N TRP A 49 24.07 12.76 -8.29
CA TRP A 49 24.78 12.94 -7.04
C TRP A 49 25.41 14.33 -6.86
N ARG A 50 25.16 15.27 -7.76
CA ARG A 50 25.76 16.62 -7.76
C ARG A 50 25.62 17.34 -6.41
N ALA A 51 24.46 17.26 -5.76
CA ALA A 51 24.24 17.89 -4.46
C ALA A 51 25.12 17.29 -3.35
N VAL A 52 25.35 15.97 -3.39
CA VAL A 52 26.22 15.27 -2.43
C VAL A 52 27.69 15.61 -2.70
N GLN A 53 28.10 15.73 -3.96
CA GLN A 53 29.46 16.17 -4.33
C GLN A 53 29.73 17.61 -3.90
N TRP A 54 28.73 18.48 -3.97
CA TRP A 54 28.85 19.87 -3.53
C TRP A 54 28.95 20.04 -2.01
N LEU A 55 28.39 19.12 -1.21
CA LEU A 55 28.69 19.09 0.23
C LEU A 55 30.21 18.98 0.47
N GLY A 56 30.89 18.25 -0.42
CA GLY A 56 32.33 18.06 -0.40
C GLY A 56 32.81 17.25 0.80
N GLY A 57 34.12 17.10 0.90
CA GLY A 57 34.77 16.42 2.02
C GLY A 57 35.27 15.02 1.64
N PRO A 58 36.54 14.66 1.96
CA PRO A 58 37.14 13.40 1.54
C PRO A 58 36.35 12.15 1.96
N LYS A 59 35.65 12.21 3.11
CA LYS A 59 34.82 11.10 3.60
C LYS A 59 33.57 10.89 2.75
N ILE A 60 32.81 11.95 2.45
CA ILE A 60 31.58 11.89 1.62
C ILE A 60 31.94 11.45 0.20
N ASP A 61 32.96 12.06 -0.40
CA ASP A 61 33.42 11.72 -1.75
C ASP A 61 33.94 10.28 -1.84
N GLY A 62 34.64 9.82 -0.79
CA GLY A 62 35.08 8.44 -0.64
C GLY A 62 33.90 7.46 -0.57
N ALA A 63 32.93 7.71 0.30
CA ALA A 63 31.74 6.89 0.47
C ALA A 63 30.90 6.83 -0.82
N LEU A 64 30.70 7.97 -1.50
CA LEU A 64 29.96 8.03 -2.75
C LEU A 64 30.62 7.24 -3.88
N ARG A 65 31.95 7.31 -4.03
CA ARG A 65 32.68 6.51 -5.02
C ARG A 65 32.57 5.01 -4.74
N GLN A 66 32.68 4.61 -3.48
CA GLN A 66 32.54 3.21 -3.08
C GLN A 66 31.11 2.69 -3.33
N LEU A 67 30.10 3.50 -3.05
CA LEU A 67 28.71 3.17 -3.39
C LEU A 67 28.54 3.00 -4.90
N GLY A 68 29.06 3.92 -5.72
CA GLY A 68 28.96 3.82 -7.18
C GLY A 68 29.60 2.55 -7.75
N ALA A 69 30.77 2.17 -7.25
CA ALA A 69 31.44 0.94 -7.66
C ALA A 69 30.65 -0.31 -7.25
N ALA A 70 30.15 -0.37 -6.01
CA ALA A 70 29.36 -1.51 -5.53
C ALA A 70 28.02 -1.64 -6.26
N TRP A 71 27.33 -0.51 -6.48
CA TRP A 71 26.07 -0.43 -7.23
C TRP A 71 26.22 -0.93 -8.66
N GLN A 72 27.24 -0.44 -9.38
CA GLN A 72 27.49 -0.85 -10.76
C GLN A 72 27.83 -2.34 -10.85
N LYS A 73 28.69 -2.83 -9.94
CA LYS A 73 29.07 -4.25 -9.87
C LYS A 73 27.83 -5.13 -9.63
N TYR A 74 26.98 -4.76 -8.67
CA TYR A 74 25.76 -5.51 -8.34
C TYR A 74 24.79 -5.62 -9.54
N ILE A 75 24.57 -4.53 -10.26
CA ILE A 75 23.67 -4.52 -11.43
C ILE A 75 24.27 -5.29 -12.61
N VAL A 76 25.55 -5.08 -12.94
CA VAL A 76 26.22 -5.75 -14.07
C VAL A 76 26.34 -7.26 -13.84
N SER A 77 26.43 -7.70 -12.59
CA SER A 77 26.34 -9.10 -12.19
C SER A 77 24.90 -9.64 -12.16
N SER A 78 23.95 -8.98 -12.82
CA SER A 78 22.53 -9.37 -12.88
C SER A 78 21.90 -9.57 -11.51
N PHE A 79 22.20 -8.65 -10.57
CA PHE A 79 21.67 -8.66 -9.20
C PHE A 79 22.12 -9.87 -8.36
N ASP A 80 23.36 -10.34 -8.54
CA ASP A 80 23.94 -11.42 -7.74
C ASP A 80 23.73 -11.19 -6.22
N PRO A 81 22.99 -12.07 -5.52
CA PRO A 81 22.72 -11.93 -4.09
C PRO A 81 23.96 -11.80 -3.21
N SER A 82 25.09 -12.38 -3.62
CA SER A 82 26.36 -12.29 -2.88
C SER A 82 26.91 -10.86 -2.80
N LEU A 83 26.54 -9.99 -3.73
CA LEU A 83 26.97 -8.59 -3.80
C LEU A 83 26.00 -7.62 -3.12
N ALA A 84 24.76 -8.05 -2.84
CA ALA A 84 23.73 -7.20 -2.22
C ALA A 84 24.16 -6.68 -0.83
N ARG A 85 24.90 -7.49 -0.06
CA ARG A 85 25.46 -7.08 1.25
C ARG A 85 26.38 -5.88 1.10
N GLU A 86 27.35 -5.94 0.20
CA GLU A 86 28.32 -4.85 0.00
C GLU A 86 27.60 -3.59 -0.48
N TYR A 87 26.68 -3.73 -1.44
CA TYR A 87 25.88 -2.62 -1.95
C TYR A 87 25.10 -1.90 -0.83
N CYS A 88 24.36 -2.65 0.00
CA CYS A 88 23.61 -2.07 1.13
C CYS A 88 24.55 -1.41 2.15
N PHE A 89 25.67 -2.07 2.50
CA PHE A 89 26.68 -1.52 3.41
C PHE A 89 27.18 -0.14 2.93
N ARG A 90 27.57 -0.01 1.66
CA ARG A 90 28.06 1.26 1.11
C ARG A 90 26.99 2.34 1.10
N TYR A 91 25.73 1.98 0.81
CA TYR A 91 24.62 2.93 0.82
C TYR A 91 24.40 3.51 2.22
N PHE A 92 24.26 2.65 3.24
CA PHE A 92 24.02 3.11 4.60
C PHE A 92 25.22 3.83 5.21
N SER A 93 26.45 3.48 4.80
CA SER A 93 27.65 4.24 5.16
C SER A 93 27.63 5.67 4.61
N LEU A 94 27.19 5.86 3.36
CA LEU A 94 27.02 7.20 2.78
C LEU A 94 25.93 7.99 3.52
N LEU A 95 24.79 7.36 3.80
CA LEU A 95 23.69 7.98 4.55
C LEU A 95 24.15 8.43 5.94
N ASP A 96 24.81 7.57 6.70
CA ASP A 96 25.35 7.91 8.02
C ASP A 96 26.35 9.08 7.95
N THR A 97 27.23 9.07 6.95
CA THR A 97 28.20 10.17 6.73
C THR A 97 27.49 11.49 6.46
N VAL A 98 26.45 11.49 5.61
CA VAL A 98 25.67 12.71 5.27
C VAL A 98 24.84 13.19 6.46
N LEU A 99 24.26 12.28 7.25
CA LEU A 99 23.54 12.62 8.48
C LEU A 99 24.48 13.23 9.53
N SER A 100 25.67 12.66 9.70
CA SER A 100 26.69 13.16 10.63
C SER A 100 27.23 14.54 10.25
N ALA A 101 27.27 14.87 8.95
CA ALA A 101 27.64 16.20 8.47
C ALA A 101 26.59 17.29 8.80
N ARG A 102 25.42 16.92 9.35
CA ARG A 102 24.39 17.89 9.73
C ARG A 102 24.90 18.88 10.77
N GLY A 103 25.67 18.46 11.77
CA GLY A 103 26.09 19.35 12.86
C GLY A 103 26.77 20.63 12.36
N GLU A 104 27.66 20.50 11.37
CA GLU A 104 28.39 21.62 10.77
C GLU A 104 27.53 22.45 9.79
N LEU A 105 26.41 21.91 9.31
CA LEU A 105 25.66 22.41 8.15
C LEU A 105 24.12 22.41 8.35
N SER A 106 23.65 22.42 9.60
CA SER A 106 22.30 21.97 10.01
C SER A 106 21.12 22.72 9.38
N ALA A 107 21.37 23.90 8.81
CA ALA A 107 20.39 24.73 8.09
C ALA A 107 20.73 24.98 6.61
N SER A 108 21.77 24.35 6.06
CA SER A 108 22.19 24.57 4.68
C SER A 108 21.20 23.92 3.70
N PRO A 109 20.63 24.68 2.74
CA PRO A 109 19.82 24.10 1.65
C PRO A 109 20.59 23.04 0.86
N LEU A 110 21.93 23.15 0.84
CA LEU A 110 22.79 22.19 0.17
C LEU A 110 22.78 20.83 0.88
N TRP A 111 22.88 20.82 2.21
CA TRP A 111 22.81 19.60 3.01
C TRP A 111 21.44 18.92 2.86
N GLN A 112 20.36 19.70 2.87
CA GLN A 112 19.01 19.16 2.66
C GLN A 112 18.88 18.50 1.28
N ARG A 113 19.37 19.14 0.20
CA ARG A 113 19.35 18.56 -1.15
C ARG A 113 20.20 17.30 -1.25
N ALA A 114 21.37 17.30 -0.61
CA ALA A 114 22.24 16.12 -0.58
C ALA A 114 21.58 14.95 0.18
N LEU A 115 21.00 15.21 1.34
CA LEU A 115 20.24 14.21 2.10
C LEU A 115 19.04 13.69 1.30
N GLN A 116 18.30 14.57 0.62
CA GLN A 116 17.20 14.19 -0.25
C GLN A 116 17.66 13.31 -1.43
N ALA A 117 18.83 13.58 -2.01
CA ALA A 117 19.42 12.72 -3.04
C ALA A 117 19.81 11.34 -2.49
N VAL A 118 20.38 11.25 -1.29
CA VAL A 118 20.70 9.95 -0.65
C VAL A 118 19.42 9.16 -0.33
N LEU A 119 18.41 9.81 0.26
CA LEU A 119 17.16 9.15 0.64
C LEU A 119 16.30 8.75 -0.57
N GLY A 120 16.35 9.54 -1.65
CA GLY A 120 15.63 9.27 -2.90
C GLY A 120 16.34 8.29 -3.85
N PHE A 121 17.50 7.74 -3.45
CA PHE A 121 18.27 6.83 -4.30
C PHE A 121 17.47 5.60 -4.70
N GLU A 122 17.55 5.24 -5.99
CA GLU A 122 16.76 4.15 -6.60
C GLU A 122 15.24 4.30 -6.46
N SER A 123 14.76 5.52 -6.22
CA SER A 123 13.34 5.89 -6.27
C SER A 123 13.10 6.88 -7.42
N PHE A 124 11.95 6.75 -8.09
CA PHE A 124 11.63 7.57 -9.26
C PHE A 124 10.21 8.09 -9.24
N THR A 125 10.01 9.23 -9.89
CA THR A 125 8.69 9.82 -10.08
C THR A 125 7.94 9.03 -11.15
N ILE A 126 6.73 8.60 -10.90
CA ILE A 126 5.80 8.17 -11.94
C ILE A 126 4.98 9.41 -12.28
N ASN A 127 4.86 9.78 -13.55
CA ASN A 127 3.99 10.89 -13.98
C ASN A 127 3.25 10.50 -15.27
N GLU A 128 2.23 11.25 -15.63
CA GLU A 128 1.55 11.18 -16.91
C GLU A 128 1.58 12.57 -17.54
N ALA A 129 2.06 12.64 -18.78
CA ALA A 129 2.35 13.90 -19.47
C ALA A 129 1.15 14.86 -19.50
N ALA A 130 -0.07 14.32 -19.57
CA ALA A 130 -1.32 15.07 -19.61
C ALA A 130 -1.61 15.87 -18.33
N PHE A 131 -1.00 15.53 -17.19
CA PHE A 131 -1.31 16.16 -15.92
C PHE A 131 -0.26 17.20 -15.47
N GLY A 132 0.69 17.56 -16.33
CA GLY A 132 1.72 18.56 -16.02
C GLY A 132 2.80 18.09 -15.03
N PRO A 133 3.74 18.97 -14.64
CA PRO A 133 4.94 18.58 -13.90
C PRO A 133 4.69 18.19 -12.44
N GLU A 134 3.61 18.69 -11.83
CA GLU A 134 3.41 18.67 -10.37
C GLU A 134 2.70 17.42 -9.80
N GLY A 135 2.65 16.32 -10.54
CA GLY A 135 2.05 15.13 -9.95
C GLY A 135 2.69 13.83 -10.34
N GLY A 136 2.42 12.86 -9.48
CA GLY A 136 2.10 11.55 -9.98
C GLY A 136 2.11 10.52 -8.87
N ALA A 137 3.16 9.73 -8.76
CA ALA A 137 3.37 8.80 -7.67
C ALA A 137 4.88 8.57 -7.56
N ALA A 138 5.34 7.82 -6.56
CA ALA A 138 6.69 7.31 -6.53
C ALA A 138 6.72 5.83 -6.93
N GLY A 139 7.85 5.40 -7.48
CA GLY A 139 8.14 4.02 -7.82
C GLY A 139 9.53 3.62 -7.37
N THR A 140 9.71 2.34 -7.08
CA THR A 140 11.03 1.72 -6.87
C THR A 140 10.96 0.22 -7.19
N THR A 141 12.07 -0.51 -7.12
CA THR A 141 12.08 -1.96 -7.39
C THR A 141 12.60 -2.77 -6.22
N THR A 142 12.14 -4.01 -6.11
CA THR A 142 12.53 -4.96 -5.05
C THR A 142 14.02 -5.32 -5.08
N LEU A 143 14.70 -5.13 -6.20
CA LEU A 143 16.10 -5.53 -6.39
C LEU A 143 17.08 -4.36 -6.41
N ARG A 144 16.65 -3.11 -6.46
CA ARG A 144 17.57 -1.97 -6.57
C ARG A 144 17.57 -1.08 -5.34
N ASN A 145 16.44 -0.96 -4.67
CA ASN A 145 16.34 -0.09 -3.50
C ASN A 145 17.05 -0.72 -2.29
N PRO A 146 18.04 -0.02 -1.68
CA PRO A 146 18.81 -0.58 -0.58
C PRO A 146 17.98 -0.82 0.69
N GLY A 147 16.92 -0.03 0.93
CA GLY A 147 15.99 -0.27 2.04
C GLY A 147 15.22 -1.58 1.90
N TYR A 148 14.76 -1.90 0.68
CA TYR A 148 14.11 -3.17 0.39
C TYR A 148 15.06 -4.36 0.40
N LEU A 149 16.27 -4.20 -0.17
CA LEU A 149 17.29 -5.24 -0.14
C LEU A 149 17.71 -5.60 1.28
N LEU A 150 17.67 -4.64 2.21
CA LEU A 150 17.98 -4.90 3.62
C LEU A 150 17.06 -5.98 4.23
N ALA A 151 15.76 -5.89 3.96
CA ALA A 151 14.79 -6.89 4.40
C ALA A 151 15.07 -8.27 3.77
N LYS A 152 15.49 -8.29 2.50
CA LYS A 152 15.86 -9.52 1.78
C LYS A 152 17.15 -10.15 2.26
N LEU A 153 18.13 -9.34 2.68
CA LEU A 153 19.34 -9.85 3.31
C LEU A 153 19.01 -10.52 4.65
N LYS A 154 18.09 -9.95 5.44
CA LYS A 154 17.65 -10.54 6.73
C LYS A 154 16.80 -11.80 6.52
N TRP A 155 15.89 -11.81 5.55
CA TRP A 155 15.03 -12.94 5.23
C TRP A 155 14.99 -13.21 3.72
N PRO A 156 15.93 -14.00 3.19
CA PRO A 156 16.00 -14.30 1.76
C PRO A 156 14.72 -14.94 1.20
N ASP A 157 14.13 -15.85 1.99
CA ASP A 157 12.94 -16.63 1.60
C ASP A 157 11.62 -15.93 1.90
N ALA A 158 11.64 -14.80 2.62
CA ALA A 158 10.42 -14.05 2.86
C ALA A 158 9.87 -13.55 1.52
N PRO A 159 8.54 -13.59 1.30
CA PRO A 159 7.95 -12.95 0.13
C PRO A 159 8.38 -11.48 0.10
N ASP A 160 8.49 -10.85 -1.09
CA ASP A 160 8.66 -9.38 -1.12
C ASP A 160 7.36 -8.78 -0.59
N ASP A 161 7.35 -8.60 0.70
CA ASP A 161 6.28 -8.02 1.44
C ASP A 161 6.55 -6.54 1.45
N THR A 162 5.65 -5.81 0.83
CA THR A 162 5.91 -4.45 0.44
C THR A 162 5.58 -3.45 1.53
N ARG A 163 5.25 -3.94 2.72
CA ARG A 163 4.87 -3.20 3.95
C ARG A 163 5.99 -2.32 4.53
N PHE A 164 6.97 -1.96 3.71
CA PHE A 164 8.22 -1.35 4.10
C PHE A 164 8.41 0.01 3.41
N HIS A 165 8.75 0.99 4.26
CA HIS A 165 9.30 2.34 3.96
C HIS A 165 8.37 3.33 3.28
N PRO A 166 7.99 4.45 3.92
CA PRO A 166 7.74 5.65 3.14
C PRO A 166 8.95 5.96 2.26
N LEU A 167 8.71 6.42 1.04
CA LEU A 167 9.74 6.90 0.12
C LEU A 167 9.73 8.42 0.08
N THR A 168 10.88 8.97 -0.32
CA THR A 168 10.99 10.32 -0.85
C THR A 168 11.58 10.25 -2.25
N LEU A 169 11.45 11.33 -3.00
CA LEU A 169 12.07 11.49 -4.31
C LEU A 169 13.23 12.47 -4.23
N ALA A 170 14.28 12.21 -5.00
CA ALA A 170 15.35 13.18 -5.22
C ALA A 170 14.82 14.37 -6.04
N GLY A 171 15.17 15.59 -5.65
CA GLY A 171 14.74 16.80 -6.36
C GLY A 171 15.18 18.08 -5.65
N ASP A 172 14.97 19.21 -6.33
CA ASP A 172 15.27 20.54 -5.81
C ASP A 172 14.05 21.20 -5.11
N GLY A 173 12.88 20.56 -5.23
CA GLY A 173 11.62 21.02 -4.64
C GLY A 173 11.41 20.50 -3.21
N ARG A 174 10.27 20.87 -2.62
CA ARG A 174 9.88 20.38 -1.29
C ARG A 174 9.88 18.84 -1.27
N PRO A 175 10.55 18.19 -0.31
CA PRO A 175 10.56 16.74 -0.21
C PRO A 175 9.15 16.25 0.11
N ASP A 176 8.67 15.34 -0.72
CA ASP A 176 7.37 14.72 -0.58
C ASP A 176 7.53 13.30 -0.10
N LEU A 177 6.66 12.91 0.84
CA LEU A 177 6.58 11.53 1.29
C LEU A 177 5.53 10.77 0.47
N PHE A 178 5.86 9.52 0.19
CA PHE A 178 4.97 8.58 -0.48
C PHE A 178 4.91 7.30 0.34
N PHE A 179 3.75 6.66 0.43
CA PHE A 179 3.57 5.45 1.24
C PHE A 179 3.33 4.23 0.37
N HIS A 180 3.73 3.05 0.85
CA HIS A 180 3.61 1.86 0.05
C HIS A 180 2.13 1.54 -0.23
N TYR A 181 1.81 1.26 -1.48
CA TYR A 181 0.47 0.83 -1.86
C TYR A 181 0.43 -0.53 -2.54
N ARG A 182 1.20 -0.73 -3.63
CA ARG A 182 1.06 -1.95 -4.44
C ARG A 182 2.37 -2.44 -5.05
N ARG A 183 2.39 -3.76 -5.31
CA ARG A 183 3.43 -4.45 -6.07
C ARG A 183 2.90 -4.90 -7.43
N TYR A 184 3.72 -4.74 -8.46
CA TYR A 184 3.50 -5.31 -9.78
C TYR A 184 4.71 -6.15 -10.18
N ARG A 185 4.49 -7.43 -10.53
CA ARG A 185 5.55 -8.25 -11.11
C ARG A 185 5.83 -7.77 -12.53
N LEU A 186 7.11 -7.59 -12.87
CA LEU A 186 7.49 -7.14 -14.22
C LEU A 186 7.47 -8.28 -15.25
N SER A 187 7.66 -9.52 -14.80
CA SER A 187 7.32 -10.74 -15.55
C SER A 187 7.14 -11.91 -14.58
N GLU A 188 6.48 -12.98 -15.01
CA GLU A 188 6.32 -14.20 -14.19
C GLU A 188 7.68 -14.82 -13.81
N ASP A 189 8.63 -14.76 -14.73
CA ASP A 189 9.97 -15.33 -14.57
C ASP A 189 10.99 -14.37 -13.93
N ALA A 190 10.64 -13.10 -13.70
CA ALA A 190 11.61 -12.13 -13.20
C ALA A 190 11.53 -12.05 -11.67
N PRO A 191 12.69 -12.05 -10.97
CA PRO A 191 12.73 -11.78 -9.54
C PRO A 191 12.39 -10.32 -9.20
N MET A 192 12.37 -9.43 -10.20
CA MET A 192 12.11 -8.01 -10.02
C MET A 192 10.61 -7.69 -10.02
N SER A 193 10.17 -7.00 -8.98
CA SER A 193 8.86 -6.37 -8.92
C SER A 193 9.00 -4.85 -8.81
N LEU A 194 8.06 -4.15 -9.44
CA LEU A 194 7.83 -2.73 -9.29
C LEU A 194 6.96 -2.48 -8.06
N LEU A 195 7.37 -1.52 -7.25
CA LEU A 195 6.71 -1.08 -6.04
C LEU A 195 6.22 0.34 -6.28
N VAL A 196 4.94 0.60 -6.01
CA VAL A 196 4.31 1.89 -6.29
C VAL A 196 3.76 2.53 -5.03
N TYR A 197 3.85 3.85 -5.02
CA TYR A 197 3.76 4.65 -3.83
C TYR A 197 2.96 5.94 -4.09
N PRO A 198 1.68 6.02 -3.71
CA PRO A 198 0.91 7.25 -3.78
C PRO A 198 1.44 8.32 -2.82
N ALA A 199 1.15 9.58 -3.14
CA ALA A 199 1.54 10.71 -2.30
C ALA A 199 0.84 10.67 -0.94
N VAL A 200 1.60 10.98 0.13
CA VAL A 200 1.05 11.21 1.46
C VAL A 200 0.22 12.49 1.50
N ASP A 201 0.57 13.50 0.72
CA ASP A 201 -0.17 14.76 0.64
C ASP A 201 -1.64 14.53 0.16
N PRO A 202 -2.65 14.85 1.00
CA PRO A 202 -4.06 14.68 0.65
C PRO A 202 -4.45 15.41 -0.64
N ALA A 203 -3.84 16.56 -0.94
CA ALA A 203 -4.17 17.35 -2.13
C ALA A 203 -3.79 16.63 -3.45
N ARG A 204 -2.80 15.74 -3.41
CA ARG A 204 -2.29 15.02 -4.59
C ARG A 204 -2.71 13.55 -4.63
N ARG A 205 -3.15 13.02 -3.50
CA ARG A 205 -3.45 11.60 -3.29
C ARG A 205 -4.41 11.00 -4.31
N SER A 206 -5.57 11.61 -4.57
CA SER A 206 -6.54 11.09 -5.56
C SER A 206 -5.97 11.05 -6.98
N ARG A 207 -5.07 11.96 -7.33
CA ARG A 207 -4.35 11.94 -8.60
C ARG A 207 -3.31 10.83 -8.62
N SER A 208 -2.60 10.60 -7.52
CA SER A 208 -1.65 9.48 -7.41
C SER A 208 -2.29 8.12 -7.61
N PHE A 209 -3.46 7.89 -7.01
CA PHE A 209 -4.19 6.63 -7.19
C PHE A 209 -4.65 6.41 -8.64
N ARG A 210 -5.11 7.46 -9.31
CA ARG A 210 -5.45 7.39 -10.74
C ARG A 210 -4.23 7.01 -11.58
N LEU A 211 -3.08 7.63 -11.32
CA LEU A 211 -1.85 7.31 -12.03
C LEU A 211 -1.39 5.87 -11.80
N VAL A 212 -1.48 5.38 -10.57
CA VAL A 212 -1.17 3.98 -10.25
C VAL A 212 -2.13 3.03 -10.98
N ALA A 213 -3.41 3.37 -11.10
CA ALA A 213 -4.36 2.58 -11.87
C ALA A 213 -4.00 2.56 -13.37
N THR A 214 -3.61 3.71 -13.95
CA THR A 214 -3.11 3.79 -15.34
C THR A 214 -1.89 2.90 -15.53
N LEU A 215 -0.91 2.98 -14.61
CA LEU A 215 0.28 2.11 -14.61
C LEU A 215 -0.10 0.63 -14.54
N ALA A 216 -1.00 0.25 -13.64
CA ALA A 216 -1.46 -1.13 -13.49
C ALA A 216 -2.05 -1.69 -14.78
N SER A 217 -2.88 -0.88 -15.45
CA SER A 217 -3.49 -1.23 -16.72
C SER A 217 -2.45 -1.36 -17.83
N ALA A 218 -1.46 -0.46 -17.86
CA ALA A 218 -0.39 -0.48 -18.85
C ALA A 218 0.54 -1.69 -18.70
N LEU A 219 0.75 -2.17 -17.46
CA LEU A 219 1.52 -3.38 -17.17
C LEU A 219 0.75 -4.68 -17.46
N GLY A 220 -0.53 -4.59 -17.85
CA GLY A 220 -1.38 -5.76 -18.01
C GLY A 220 -1.54 -6.57 -16.71
N SER A 221 -1.38 -5.92 -15.54
CA SER A 221 -1.42 -6.62 -14.27
C SER A 221 -2.77 -7.31 -14.10
N VAL A 222 -2.71 -8.64 -13.97
CA VAL A 222 -3.81 -9.45 -13.45
C VAL A 222 -4.18 -8.89 -12.07
N GLY A 223 -5.46 -8.97 -11.67
CA GLY A 223 -5.99 -8.36 -10.45
C GLY A 223 -5.27 -8.76 -9.14
N ASP A 224 -5.83 -8.40 -7.99
CA ASP A 224 -5.28 -8.83 -6.69
C ASP A 224 -5.01 -10.35 -6.68
N PRO A 225 -3.75 -10.81 -6.54
CA PRO A 225 -3.42 -12.24 -6.58
C PRO A 225 -4.02 -13.02 -5.40
N PHE A 226 -4.48 -12.32 -4.37
CA PHE A 226 -5.16 -12.92 -3.22
C PHE A 226 -6.69 -12.83 -3.32
N ALA A 227 -7.25 -12.37 -4.46
CA ALA A 227 -8.68 -12.14 -4.62
C ALA A 227 -9.51 -13.40 -4.34
N GLU A 228 -9.08 -14.58 -4.80
CA GLU A 228 -9.85 -15.83 -4.61
C GLU A 228 -9.82 -16.31 -3.16
N ALA A 229 -8.64 -16.47 -2.56
CA ALA A 229 -8.51 -16.86 -1.14
C ALA A 229 -9.15 -15.84 -0.17
N ARG A 230 -9.22 -14.56 -0.57
CA ARG A 230 -9.92 -13.53 0.20
C ARG A 230 -11.43 -13.58 -0.02
N ALA A 231 -11.90 -13.86 -1.24
CA ALA A 231 -13.31 -14.07 -1.54
C ALA A 231 -13.87 -15.29 -0.79
N GLU A 232 -13.15 -16.41 -0.76
CA GLU A 232 -13.55 -17.61 -0.04
C GLU A 232 -13.78 -17.34 1.46
N ARG A 233 -12.82 -16.68 2.12
CA ARG A 233 -12.94 -16.30 3.54
C ARG A 233 -14.11 -15.35 3.79
N LEU A 234 -14.24 -14.31 2.98
CA LEU A 234 -15.37 -13.38 3.07
C LEU A 234 -16.71 -14.08 2.79
N TRP A 235 -16.71 -15.04 1.88
CA TRP A 235 -17.89 -15.80 1.51
C TRP A 235 -18.38 -16.66 2.67
N GLU A 236 -17.52 -17.54 3.18
CA GLU A 236 -17.89 -18.49 4.23
C GLU A 236 -18.20 -17.79 5.56
N SER A 237 -17.38 -16.83 5.98
CA SER A 237 -17.52 -16.21 7.30
C SER A 237 -18.56 -15.08 7.36
N VAL A 238 -18.88 -14.44 6.23
CA VAL A 238 -19.69 -13.21 6.23
C VAL A 238 -20.86 -13.25 5.24
N MET A 239 -20.58 -13.29 3.94
CA MET A 239 -21.61 -13.13 2.91
C MET A 239 -22.66 -14.26 2.95
N ARG A 240 -22.21 -15.51 3.08
CA ARG A 240 -23.11 -16.67 3.11
C ARG A 240 -24.01 -16.65 4.34
N PRO A 241 -23.54 -16.39 5.58
CA PRO A 241 -24.41 -16.17 6.74
C PRO A 241 -25.42 -15.02 6.58
N ILE A 242 -25.00 -13.89 6.02
CA ILE A 242 -25.89 -12.74 5.75
C ILE A 242 -27.03 -13.16 4.80
N LEU A 243 -26.66 -13.73 3.65
CA LEU A 243 -27.61 -14.11 2.62
C LEU A 243 -28.53 -15.25 3.09
N ARG A 244 -28.02 -16.24 3.83
CA ARG A 244 -28.82 -17.30 4.47
C ARG A 244 -29.86 -16.73 5.43
N SER A 245 -29.49 -15.74 6.24
CA SER A 245 -30.41 -15.10 7.20
C SER A 245 -31.51 -14.33 6.48
N ALA A 246 -31.21 -13.77 5.31
CA ALA A 246 -32.18 -13.11 4.44
C ALA A 246 -33.01 -14.09 3.60
N HIS A 247 -32.59 -15.35 3.43
CA HIS A 247 -33.12 -16.34 2.47
C HIS A 247 -34.54 -16.84 2.78
N ALA A 248 -35.05 -16.66 4.00
CA ALA A 248 -36.38 -17.14 4.37
C ALA A 248 -37.46 -16.51 3.47
N GLY A 249 -38.04 -17.30 2.56
CA GLY A 249 -39.11 -16.85 1.64
C GLY A 249 -38.64 -16.28 0.30
N TRP A 250 -37.41 -16.55 -0.14
CA TRP A 250 -36.94 -16.08 -1.44
C TRP A 250 -37.70 -16.72 -2.63
N PRO A 251 -38.05 -15.95 -3.66
CA PRO A 251 -38.57 -16.48 -4.92
C PRO A 251 -37.50 -17.28 -5.68
N SER A 252 -37.92 -18.03 -6.71
CA SER A 252 -36.99 -18.79 -7.56
C SER A 252 -35.90 -17.95 -8.24
N ARG A 253 -36.18 -16.65 -8.46
CA ARG A 253 -35.24 -15.65 -8.95
C ARG A 253 -35.04 -14.52 -7.96
N VAL A 254 -33.83 -14.42 -7.39
CA VAL A 254 -33.56 -13.53 -6.26
C VAL A 254 -32.71 -12.34 -6.70
N PRO A 255 -33.22 -11.10 -6.64
CA PRO A 255 -32.39 -9.92 -6.81
C PRO A 255 -31.38 -9.80 -5.66
N ILE A 256 -30.09 -9.72 -5.98
CA ILE A 256 -29.03 -9.50 -5.00
C ILE A 256 -28.18 -8.33 -5.49
N GLU A 257 -28.00 -7.35 -4.61
CA GLU A 257 -27.41 -6.07 -4.93
C GLU A 257 -26.08 -5.94 -4.18
N LEU A 258 -24.97 -5.78 -4.91
CA LEU A 258 -23.63 -5.69 -4.34
C LEU A 258 -23.00 -4.34 -4.71
N VAL A 259 -22.63 -3.58 -3.68
CA VAL A 259 -21.94 -2.28 -3.83
C VAL A 259 -20.50 -2.45 -3.38
N ASP A 260 -19.55 -2.22 -4.28
CA ASP A 260 -18.12 -2.32 -4.00
C ASP A 260 -17.47 -0.94 -3.95
N ILE A 261 -17.05 -0.51 -2.77
CA ILE A 261 -16.37 0.75 -2.53
C ILE A 261 -14.86 0.51 -2.48
N GLY A 262 -14.13 1.17 -3.38
CA GLY A 262 -12.72 0.85 -3.63
C GLY A 262 -12.59 -0.45 -4.40
N ALA A 263 -13.35 -0.59 -5.49
CA ALA A 263 -13.48 -1.84 -6.25
C ALA A 263 -12.14 -2.36 -6.83
N GLY A 264 -11.16 -1.48 -7.00
CA GLY A 264 -9.85 -1.75 -7.57
C GLY A 264 -9.98 -2.30 -8.99
N SER A 265 -9.43 -3.49 -9.22
CA SER A 265 -9.63 -4.17 -10.52
C SER A 265 -11.03 -4.74 -10.67
N GLY A 266 -11.79 -4.94 -9.58
CA GLY A 266 -13.05 -5.69 -9.54
C GLY A 266 -12.86 -7.21 -9.34
N ALA A 267 -11.62 -7.70 -9.24
CA ALA A 267 -11.32 -9.13 -9.16
C ALA A 267 -11.94 -9.79 -7.91
N LEU A 268 -11.87 -9.12 -6.74
CA LEU A 268 -12.47 -9.64 -5.51
C LEU A 268 -14.00 -9.73 -5.61
N MET A 269 -14.67 -8.72 -6.18
CA MET A 269 -16.12 -8.75 -6.38
C MET A 269 -16.54 -9.82 -7.40
N ALA A 270 -15.74 -10.00 -8.46
CA ALA A 270 -15.97 -11.07 -9.43
C ALA A 270 -15.85 -12.45 -8.76
N ALA A 271 -14.80 -12.68 -7.95
CA ALA A 271 -14.63 -13.93 -7.21
C ALA A 271 -15.78 -14.18 -6.22
N LEU A 272 -16.17 -13.19 -5.41
CA LEU A 272 -17.33 -13.28 -4.51
C LEU A 272 -18.64 -13.59 -5.27
N SER A 273 -18.83 -12.98 -6.44
CA SER A 273 -19.99 -13.26 -7.28
C SER A 273 -20.01 -14.70 -7.79
N ARG A 274 -18.84 -15.32 -8.04
CA ARG A 274 -18.76 -16.73 -8.44
C ARG A 274 -19.12 -17.65 -7.30
N GLU A 275 -18.67 -17.36 -6.08
CA GLU A 275 -19.06 -18.10 -4.87
C GLU A 275 -20.58 -18.07 -4.66
N LEU A 276 -21.18 -16.88 -4.80
CA LEU A 276 -22.64 -16.71 -4.75
C LEU A 276 -23.36 -17.53 -5.82
N VAL A 277 -22.87 -17.49 -7.06
CA VAL A 277 -23.44 -18.26 -8.17
C VAL A 277 -23.32 -19.77 -7.92
N ALA A 278 -22.17 -20.26 -7.45
CA ALA A 278 -21.98 -21.66 -7.11
C ALA A 278 -22.93 -22.11 -5.99
N TRP A 279 -23.02 -21.32 -4.92
CA TRP A 279 -23.95 -21.59 -3.82
C TRP A 279 -25.41 -21.57 -4.27
N SER A 280 -25.79 -20.65 -5.15
CA SER A 280 -27.17 -20.57 -5.66
C SER A 280 -27.58 -21.78 -6.48
N GLN A 281 -26.66 -22.31 -7.29
CA GLN A 281 -26.90 -23.50 -8.09
C GLN A 281 -27.07 -24.73 -7.20
N ALA A 282 -26.24 -24.86 -6.16
CA ALA A 282 -26.38 -25.91 -5.15
C ALA A 282 -27.67 -25.75 -4.32
N GLY A 283 -28.11 -24.51 -4.08
CA GLY A 283 -29.34 -24.19 -3.35
C GLY A 283 -30.62 -24.21 -4.19
N GLY A 284 -30.53 -24.46 -5.50
CA GLY A 284 -31.71 -24.54 -6.38
C GLY A 284 -32.40 -23.20 -6.68
N PHE A 285 -31.70 -22.07 -6.57
CA PHE A 285 -32.24 -20.75 -6.90
C PHE A 285 -31.36 -20.01 -7.91
N THR A 286 -31.92 -19.01 -8.58
CA THR A 286 -31.21 -18.21 -9.59
C THR A 286 -30.99 -16.79 -9.10
N PRO A 287 -29.74 -16.33 -8.90
CA PRO A 287 -29.46 -14.97 -8.48
C PRO A 287 -29.57 -14.02 -9.68
N ARG A 288 -30.09 -12.83 -9.44
CA ARG A 288 -30.11 -11.69 -10.36
C ARG A 288 -29.21 -10.62 -9.77
N LEU A 289 -27.94 -10.62 -10.19
CA LEU A 289 -26.90 -9.77 -9.63
C LEU A 289 -26.99 -8.36 -10.21
N ARG A 290 -27.01 -7.37 -9.33
CA ARG A 290 -26.83 -5.96 -9.68
C ARG A 290 -25.61 -5.44 -8.93
N LEU A 291 -24.66 -4.92 -9.68
CA LEU A 291 -23.33 -4.59 -9.18
C LEU A 291 -23.06 -3.10 -9.38
N TRP A 292 -22.60 -2.43 -8.32
CA TRP A 292 -22.12 -1.05 -8.37
C TRP A 292 -20.66 -1.04 -7.94
N LEU A 293 -19.76 -0.69 -8.86
CA LEU A 293 -18.32 -0.61 -8.59
C LEU A 293 -17.93 0.86 -8.50
N VAL A 294 -17.60 1.32 -7.30
CA VAL A 294 -17.24 2.71 -6.99
C VAL A 294 -15.74 2.80 -6.74
N ASP A 295 -15.04 3.57 -7.56
CA ASP A 295 -13.60 3.79 -7.43
C ASP A 295 -13.19 5.10 -8.14
N LEU A 296 -11.98 5.61 -7.89
CA LEU A 296 -11.44 6.80 -8.55
C LEU A 296 -11.17 6.60 -10.05
N ALA A 297 -11.02 5.35 -10.48
CA ALA A 297 -10.83 4.96 -11.88
C ALA A 297 -11.72 3.75 -12.21
N ALA A 298 -12.18 3.66 -13.45
CA ALA A 298 -12.97 2.52 -13.88
C ALA A 298 -12.17 1.21 -13.72
N PRO A 299 -12.75 0.14 -13.14
CA PRO A 299 -12.05 -1.12 -12.94
C PRO A 299 -11.54 -1.71 -14.26
N ALA A 300 -10.30 -2.19 -14.31
CA ALA A 300 -9.72 -2.73 -15.54
C ALA A 300 -10.38 -4.05 -16.00
N THR A 301 -10.96 -4.84 -15.10
CA THR A 301 -11.47 -6.18 -15.41
C THR A 301 -13.00 -6.26 -15.54
N MET A 302 -13.62 -5.24 -16.14
CA MET A 302 -15.08 -5.23 -16.38
C MET A 302 -15.57 -6.38 -17.26
N SER A 303 -14.73 -6.84 -18.18
CA SER A 303 -15.05 -7.96 -19.08
C SER A 303 -15.31 -9.26 -18.34
N VAL A 304 -14.71 -9.47 -17.16
CA VAL A 304 -14.86 -10.70 -16.35
C VAL A 304 -16.31 -10.92 -15.90
N PHE A 305 -17.07 -9.84 -15.69
CA PHE A 305 -18.48 -9.93 -15.32
C PHE A 305 -19.39 -10.30 -16.49
N ARG A 306 -18.90 -10.21 -17.74
CA ARG A 306 -19.64 -10.55 -18.95
C ARG A 306 -19.35 -11.96 -19.46
N THR A 307 -18.37 -12.65 -18.89
CA THR A 307 -18.00 -14.02 -19.26
C THR A 307 -18.65 -15.06 -18.33
N PRO A 308 -18.84 -16.32 -18.78
CA PRO A 308 -19.25 -17.39 -17.88
C PRO A 308 -18.30 -17.55 -16.68
N PRO A 309 -18.82 -17.95 -15.50
CA PRO A 309 -20.22 -18.24 -15.21
C PRO A 309 -21.08 -16.99 -14.91
N LEU A 310 -20.47 -15.81 -14.75
CA LEU A 310 -21.14 -14.60 -14.23
C LEU A 310 -22.10 -13.94 -15.22
N GLY A 311 -21.74 -13.90 -16.51
CA GLY A 311 -22.45 -13.10 -17.52
C GLY A 311 -23.95 -13.34 -17.63
N ARG A 312 -24.42 -14.56 -17.31
CA ARG A 312 -25.86 -14.91 -17.34
C ARG A 312 -26.65 -14.47 -16.10
N PHE A 313 -25.97 -14.12 -15.01
CA PHE A 313 -26.57 -13.73 -13.73
C PHE A 313 -26.46 -12.23 -13.44
N VAL A 314 -25.52 -11.54 -14.09
CA VAL A 314 -25.34 -10.08 -13.94
C VAL A 314 -26.36 -9.35 -14.83
N GLU A 315 -27.36 -8.73 -14.20
CA GLU A 315 -28.36 -7.94 -14.90
C GLU A 315 -27.96 -6.49 -15.08
N ASN A 316 -27.26 -5.95 -14.08
CA ASN A 316 -26.79 -4.58 -14.07
C ASN A 316 -25.38 -4.55 -13.52
N LEU A 317 -24.51 -3.83 -14.21
CA LEU A 317 -23.16 -3.54 -13.79
C LEU A 317 -22.91 -2.06 -14.07
N ALA A 318 -22.93 -1.27 -12.99
CA ALA A 318 -22.64 0.15 -13.01
C ALA A 318 -21.24 0.41 -12.46
N THR A 319 -20.52 1.33 -13.09
CA THR A 319 -19.23 1.83 -12.61
C THR A 319 -19.35 3.31 -12.31
N VAL A 320 -18.89 3.70 -11.13
CA VAL A 320 -18.86 5.09 -10.68
C VAL A 320 -17.39 5.47 -10.52
N SER A 321 -16.89 6.30 -11.44
CA SER A 321 -15.51 6.80 -11.42
C SER A 321 -15.42 8.10 -10.63
N MET A 322 -15.57 8.01 -9.30
CA MET A 322 -15.63 9.16 -8.39
C MET A 322 -15.09 8.79 -7.01
N ASP A 323 -14.55 9.77 -6.28
CA ASP A 323 -14.25 9.62 -4.87
C ASP A 323 -15.51 9.21 -4.09
N CYS A 324 -15.40 8.18 -3.25
CA CYS A 324 -16.56 7.62 -2.56
C CYS A 324 -17.24 8.65 -1.63
N ARG A 325 -16.48 9.58 -1.04
CA ARG A 325 -17.02 10.61 -0.13
C ARG A 325 -17.83 11.64 -0.90
N THR A 326 -17.40 11.98 -2.12
CA THR A 326 -18.16 12.85 -3.03
C THR A 326 -19.41 12.13 -3.58
N TRP A 327 -19.28 10.87 -3.98
CA TRP A 327 -20.42 10.06 -4.41
C TRP A 327 -21.45 9.92 -3.28
N LEU A 328 -21.00 9.67 -2.05
CA LEU A 328 -21.82 9.63 -0.84
C LEU A 328 -22.33 11.00 -0.35
N ALA A 329 -21.94 12.11 -0.95
CA ALA A 329 -22.58 13.40 -0.73
C ALA A 329 -23.68 13.69 -1.76
N SER A 330 -23.68 13.00 -2.90
CA SER A 330 -24.60 13.28 -4.02
C SER A 330 -26.03 12.75 -3.73
N PRO A 331 -27.10 13.43 -4.19
CA PRO A 331 -28.47 12.91 -4.08
C PRO A 331 -28.71 11.71 -5.02
N GLY A 332 -29.64 10.82 -4.68
CA GLY A 332 -30.14 9.77 -5.60
C GLY A 332 -29.13 8.71 -6.07
N ARG A 333 -28.15 8.35 -5.23
CA ARG A 333 -26.99 7.50 -5.58
C ARG A 333 -27.32 6.12 -6.11
N LEU A 334 -28.27 5.45 -5.46
CA LEU A 334 -28.69 4.10 -5.78
C LEU A 334 -30.21 4.09 -5.96
N PRO A 335 -30.73 3.32 -6.93
CA PRO A 335 -32.17 3.13 -7.06
C PRO A 335 -32.75 2.44 -5.83
N ALA A 336 -34.07 2.41 -5.69
CA ALA A 336 -34.72 1.61 -4.65
C ALA A 336 -34.27 0.14 -4.75
N ALA A 337 -33.89 -0.44 -3.61
CA ALA A 337 -33.46 -1.83 -3.55
C ALA A 337 -34.62 -2.76 -3.88
N SER A 338 -34.35 -3.77 -4.69
CA SER A 338 -35.30 -4.81 -5.08
C SER A 338 -35.08 -6.13 -4.33
N GLY A 339 -33.98 -6.23 -3.60
CA GLY A 339 -33.58 -7.37 -2.77
C GLY A 339 -32.48 -6.98 -1.79
N PRO A 340 -31.84 -7.96 -1.12
CA PRO A 340 -30.77 -7.70 -0.18
C PRO A 340 -29.63 -6.91 -0.84
N ARG A 341 -29.26 -5.79 -0.23
CA ARG A 341 -28.15 -4.95 -0.67
C ARG A 341 -27.00 -4.99 0.33
N VAL A 342 -25.85 -5.46 -0.12
CA VAL A 342 -24.63 -5.56 0.68
C VAL A 342 -23.57 -4.63 0.10
N ALA A 343 -23.11 -3.68 0.90
CA ALA A 343 -21.96 -2.86 0.59
C ALA A 343 -20.67 -3.51 1.14
N ARG A 344 -19.58 -3.36 0.40
CA ARG A 344 -18.23 -3.72 0.83
C ARG A 344 -17.33 -2.50 0.70
N ALA A 345 -16.58 -2.18 1.75
CA ALA A 345 -15.50 -1.20 1.73
C ALA A 345 -14.20 -1.93 2.12
N SER A 346 -13.33 -2.14 1.15
CA SER A 346 -12.09 -2.92 1.35
C SER A 346 -10.88 -2.03 1.15
N LYS A 347 -10.07 -1.84 2.19
CA LYS A 347 -8.80 -1.11 2.16
C LYS A 347 -8.95 0.31 1.61
N ILE A 348 -10.12 0.92 1.80
CA ILE A 348 -10.35 2.29 1.33
C ILE A 348 -9.85 3.32 2.34
N LEU A 349 -9.86 2.97 3.63
CA LEU A 349 -9.34 3.84 4.68
C LEU A 349 -7.82 3.70 4.73
N ASP A 350 -7.29 2.52 4.38
CA ASP A 350 -5.88 2.27 4.12
C ASP A 350 -5.25 3.26 3.12
N VAL A 351 -5.99 3.57 2.07
CA VAL A 351 -5.61 4.52 1.01
C VAL A 351 -5.59 5.95 1.54
N SER A 352 -6.33 6.21 2.63
CA SER A 352 -6.50 7.54 3.21
C SER A 352 -5.71 7.76 4.50
N SER A 353 -4.95 6.76 4.98
CA SER A 353 -4.22 6.80 6.23
C SER A 353 -3.29 8.01 6.34
N ARG A 354 -3.04 8.43 7.57
CA ARG A 354 -1.99 9.37 7.91
C ARG A 354 -0.68 8.62 8.09
N PHE A 355 0.39 9.30 7.71
CA PHE A 355 1.74 8.78 7.79
C PHE A 355 2.60 9.83 8.47
N ALA A 356 3.31 9.41 9.51
CA ALA A 356 4.24 10.24 10.24
C ALA A 356 5.47 9.41 10.58
N ILE A 357 6.56 10.09 10.93
CA ILE A 357 7.77 9.45 11.42
C ILE A 357 7.97 9.93 12.84
N HIS A 358 7.93 9.00 13.79
CA HIS A 358 8.05 9.27 15.21
C HIS A 358 9.39 8.77 15.72
N SER A 359 9.92 9.50 16.69
CA SER A 359 11.03 9.05 17.52
C SER A 359 10.45 8.30 18.71
N PHE A 360 10.99 7.12 18.99
CA PHE A 360 10.62 6.28 20.10
C PHE A 360 11.83 6.05 20.98
N ARG A 361 11.62 6.00 22.29
CA ARG A 361 12.66 5.52 23.18
C ARG A 361 12.88 4.02 22.99
N THR A 362 14.14 3.64 23.00
CA THR A 362 14.61 2.28 22.70
C THR A 362 14.10 1.23 23.69
N ASP A 363 13.89 1.62 24.95
CA ASP A 363 13.35 0.80 26.04
C ASP A 363 11.83 0.56 25.93
N VAL A 364 11.09 1.48 25.33
CA VAL A 364 9.65 1.33 25.11
C VAL A 364 9.39 0.29 24.01
N LEU A 365 10.15 0.32 22.92
CA LEU A 365 9.96 -0.59 21.79
C LEU A 365 10.39 -2.03 22.09
N SER A 366 11.42 -2.26 22.93
CA SER A 366 11.79 -3.63 23.31
C SER A 366 10.65 -4.36 24.02
N SER A 367 9.85 -3.64 24.82
CA SER A 367 8.65 -4.17 25.48
C SER A 367 7.50 -4.50 24.50
N VAL A 368 7.43 -3.79 23.38
CA VAL A 368 6.37 -3.93 22.37
C VAL A 368 6.74 -4.95 21.28
N VAL A 369 8.02 -5.09 20.95
CA VAL A 369 8.52 -5.99 19.91
C VAL A 369 8.80 -7.40 20.43
N GLY A 370 8.89 -7.58 21.75
CA GLY A 370 9.04 -8.90 22.39
C GLY A 370 10.43 -9.53 22.22
N GLU A 371 11.45 -8.75 21.86
CA GLU A 371 12.84 -9.23 21.86
C GLU A 371 13.50 -9.00 23.23
N PRO A 372 13.86 -10.07 23.98
CA PRO A 372 14.33 -9.97 25.38
C PRO A 372 15.75 -9.41 25.53
N ARG A 373 16.47 -9.16 24.44
CA ARG A 373 17.82 -8.58 24.45
C ARG A 373 17.75 -7.25 23.74
N GLY A 374 17.92 -6.19 24.53
CA GLY A 374 17.63 -4.82 24.13
C GLY A 374 18.17 -4.46 22.75
N LEU A 375 17.42 -3.61 22.06
CA LEU A 375 17.91 -2.76 20.99
C LEU A 375 19.10 -1.95 21.54
N GLU A 376 20.30 -2.54 21.64
CA GLU A 376 21.49 -1.79 22.00
C GLU A 376 21.69 -0.73 20.91
N ARG A 377 21.90 0.52 21.35
CA ARG A 377 21.68 1.77 20.60
C ARG A 377 22.29 1.83 19.19
N GLU A 378 23.24 0.96 18.86
CA GLU A 378 23.95 1.01 17.58
C GLU A 378 24.21 -0.36 16.93
N ARG A 379 23.91 -1.48 17.59
CA ARG A 379 24.25 -2.82 17.05
C ARG A 379 23.43 -3.23 15.84
N HIS A 380 22.30 -2.55 15.62
CA HIS A 380 21.34 -2.86 14.56
C HIS A 380 21.54 -2.01 13.30
N MET A 381 22.49 -1.06 13.29
CA MET A 381 22.65 -0.15 12.16
C MET A 381 23.31 -0.87 10.97
N PRO A 382 22.78 -0.73 9.73
CA PRO A 382 23.24 -1.52 8.59
C PRO A 382 24.71 -1.30 8.24
N GLU A 383 25.21 -0.08 8.35
CA GLU A 383 26.62 0.25 8.10
C GLU A 383 27.57 -0.43 9.10
N ARG A 384 27.08 -0.88 10.25
CA ARG A 384 27.84 -1.66 11.22
C ARG A 384 27.62 -3.17 11.04
N CYS A 385 26.37 -3.61 10.94
CA CYS A 385 26.03 -5.03 10.77
C CYS A 385 26.63 -5.61 9.49
N LEU A 386 26.54 -4.87 8.39
CA LEU A 386 26.92 -5.36 7.06
C LEU A 386 28.37 -5.08 6.69
N ALA A 387 29.11 -4.34 7.52
CA ALA A 387 30.54 -4.09 7.33
C ALA A 387 31.34 -5.40 7.16
N PRO A 388 32.53 -5.37 6.54
CA PRO A 388 33.34 -6.58 6.34
C PRO A 388 33.61 -7.38 7.62
N SER A 389 33.79 -6.69 8.75
CA SER A 389 33.97 -7.27 10.09
C SER A 389 32.69 -7.32 10.93
N GLY A 390 31.54 -6.94 10.37
CA GLY A 390 30.26 -6.94 11.06
C GLY A 390 29.65 -8.36 11.18
N GLU A 391 28.72 -8.52 12.11
CA GLU A 391 28.00 -9.78 12.41
C GLU A 391 27.14 -10.30 11.22
N GLY A 392 26.98 -9.49 10.17
CA GLY A 392 26.27 -9.84 8.95
C GLY A 392 24.76 -9.58 9.01
N PRO A 393 24.00 -10.06 8.01
CA PRO A 393 22.56 -9.78 7.89
C PRO A 393 21.71 -10.25 9.08
N ASN A 394 22.17 -11.27 9.81
CA ASN A 394 21.45 -11.80 10.96
C ASN A 394 21.38 -10.81 12.14
N ALA A 395 22.29 -9.85 12.22
CA ALA A 395 22.30 -8.81 13.24
C ALA A 395 21.33 -7.65 12.94
N LEU A 396 20.75 -7.59 11.74
CA LEU A 396 19.73 -6.58 11.42
C LEU A 396 18.48 -6.82 12.28
N GLN A 397 17.92 -5.76 12.85
CA GLN A 397 16.70 -5.79 13.66
C GLN A 397 15.54 -5.21 12.86
N MET A 398 14.73 -6.12 12.31
CA MET A 398 13.57 -5.83 11.49
C MET A 398 12.48 -6.83 11.85
N SER A 399 11.21 -6.44 11.78
CA SER A 399 10.06 -7.36 11.77
C SER A 399 9.02 -6.96 10.72
N SER A 400 8.45 -7.95 10.05
CA SER A 400 7.23 -7.80 9.25
C SER A 400 5.95 -7.91 10.09
N SER A 401 6.09 -8.14 11.40
CA SER A 401 4.96 -8.12 12.33
C SER A 401 4.64 -6.70 12.74
N ARG A 402 3.36 -6.35 12.63
CA ARG A 402 2.86 -5.04 12.99
C ARG A 402 2.74 -4.93 14.50
N VAL A 403 3.15 -3.80 15.05
CA VAL A 403 2.97 -3.45 16.45
C VAL A 403 2.01 -2.28 16.58
N VAL A 404 1.16 -2.32 17.61
CA VAL A 404 0.28 -1.21 17.95
C VAL A 404 1.06 -0.22 18.79
N VAL A 405 0.99 1.05 18.42
CA VAL A 405 1.50 2.19 19.19
C VAL A 405 0.34 3.15 19.45
N ASP A 406 0.48 4.08 20.38
CA ASP A 406 -0.63 4.95 20.81
C ASP A 406 -1.34 5.63 19.63
N GLU A 407 -0.56 6.23 18.74
CA GLU A 407 -1.08 6.99 17.60
C GLU A 407 -1.51 6.13 16.41
N GLY A 408 -1.22 4.83 16.42
CA GLY A 408 -1.54 3.96 15.28
C GLY A 408 -0.76 2.65 15.30
N HIS A 409 0.03 2.42 14.26
CA HIS A 409 0.84 1.22 14.16
C HIS A 409 2.15 1.45 13.43
N ALA A 410 3.13 0.60 13.74
CA ALA A 410 4.42 0.60 13.07
C ALA A 410 4.84 -0.84 12.74
N PHE A 411 5.79 -0.95 11.81
CA PHE A 411 6.63 -2.14 11.68
C PHE A 411 7.95 -1.81 12.37
N PRO A 412 8.44 -2.66 13.30
CA PRO A 412 9.68 -2.38 14.00
C PRO A 412 10.85 -2.69 13.06
N LEU A 413 11.31 -1.64 12.37
CA LEU A 413 12.37 -1.68 11.37
C LEU A 413 13.56 -0.88 11.89
N ALA A 414 14.09 -1.31 13.03
CA ALA A 414 15.09 -0.56 13.77
C ALA A 414 16.35 -0.29 12.94
N SER A 415 16.79 -1.25 12.13
CA SER A 415 17.90 -1.08 11.18
C SER A 415 17.69 0.01 10.13
N LEU A 416 16.50 0.59 10.01
CA LEU A 416 16.20 1.68 9.08
C LEU A 416 15.93 3.01 9.79
N SER A 417 16.22 3.08 11.11
CA SER A 417 16.10 4.29 11.92
C SER A 417 16.81 5.49 11.30
N GLY A 418 18.07 5.35 10.87
CA GLY A 418 18.82 6.43 10.22
C GLY A 418 18.13 6.95 8.94
N PHE A 419 17.57 6.04 8.14
CA PHE A 419 16.80 6.40 6.94
C PHE A 419 15.52 7.17 7.31
N PHE A 420 14.77 6.69 8.31
CA PHE A 420 13.56 7.38 8.77
C PHE A 420 13.85 8.74 9.42
N ARG A 421 14.93 8.84 10.21
CA ARG A 421 15.45 10.11 10.73
C ARG A 421 15.72 11.07 9.57
N GLY A 422 16.41 10.62 8.53
CA GLY A 422 16.65 11.42 7.33
C GLY A 422 15.35 11.91 6.69
N LEU A 423 14.36 11.03 6.49
CA LEU A 423 13.05 11.40 5.94
C LEU A 423 12.32 12.44 6.81
N ARG A 424 12.39 12.31 8.14
CA ARG A 424 11.82 13.29 9.07
C ARG A 424 12.49 14.65 8.90
N LEU A 425 13.82 14.68 8.84
CA LEU A 425 14.61 15.90 8.73
C LEU A 425 14.34 16.66 7.43
N VAL A 426 14.18 15.96 6.30
CA VAL A 426 13.83 16.62 5.04
C VAL A 426 12.39 17.11 5.04
N SER A 427 11.44 16.33 5.58
CA SER A 427 10.00 16.65 5.54
C SER A 427 9.56 17.80 6.47
N GLN A 428 10.34 18.12 7.52
CA GLN A 428 10.03 19.16 8.52
C GLN A 428 10.90 20.42 8.44
N SER A 429 11.36 20.79 7.25
CA SER A 429 12.19 21.98 7.05
C SER A 429 11.59 23.22 7.76
N GLY A 430 12.13 23.60 8.93
CA GLY A 430 11.75 24.81 9.68
C GLY A 430 11.25 24.63 11.12
N SER A 431 10.92 23.43 11.60
CA SER A 431 10.60 23.20 13.02
C SER A 431 11.74 22.46 13.70
N ASP A 432 12.54 23.18 14.49
CA ASP A 432 13.54 22.61 15.40
C ASP A 432 12.82 22.05 16.63
N ASP A 433 11.88 21.11 16.41
CA ASP A 433 11.29 20.36 17.51
C ASP A 433 12.43 19.50 18.06
N GLY A 434 12.77 19.72 19.34
CA GLY A 434 13.86 19.07 20.09
C GLY A 434 13.68 17.56 20.27
N ALA A 435 13.48 16.85 19.16
CA ALA A 435 13.45 15.42 19.11
C ALA A 435 14.82 14.89 19.51
N GLU A 436 14.84 14.05 20.54
CA GLU A 436 16.04 13.39 21.04
C GLU A 436 16.81 12.75 19.86
N GLU A 437 18.06 13.17 19.67
CA GLU A 437 18.93 12.61 18.62
C GLU A 437 19.16 11.10 18.81
N ASP A 438 18.96 10.61 20.04
CA ASP A 438 19.22 9.25 20.50
C ASP A 438 18.02 8.28 20.36
N GLY A 439 16.93 8.72 19.72
CA GLY A 439 15.72 7.91 19.58
C GLY A 439 15.71 6.96 18.38
N LEU A 440 14.89 5.91 18.48
CA LEU A 440 14.60 5.00 17.38
C LEU A 440 13.49 5.59 16.51
N TRP A 441 13.79 5.88 15.25
CA TRP A 441 12.86 6.50 14.34
C TRP A 441 12.08 5.45 13.56
N LEU A 442 10.75 5.49 13.59
CA LEU A 442 9.91 4.56 12.85
C LEU A 442 8.75 5.28 12.14
N PRO A 443 8.34 4.80 10.95
CA PRO A 443 7.11 5.26 10.32
C PRO A 443 5.91 4.72 11.09
N VAL A 444 5.03 5.62 11.50
CA VAL A 444 3.73 5.31 12.10
C VAL A 444 2.66 5.60 11.06
N ARG A 445 1.78 4.62 10.90
CA ARG A 445 0.60 4.71 10.07
C ARG A 445 -0.63 4.69 10.97
N SER A 446 -1.56 5.60 10.71
CA SER A 446 -2.77 5.75 11.51
C SER A 446 -3.98 6.06 10.64
N LEU A 447 -5.17 5.72 11.14
CA LEU A 447 -6.42 6.08 10.48
C LEU A 447 -6.51 7.61 10.37
N ASP A 448 -6.92 8.11 9.20
CA ASP A 448 -7.41 9.47 9.08
C ASP A 448 -8.92 9.49 9.39
N PRO A 449 -9.39 10.08 10.50
CA PRO A 449 -10.82 10.11 10.80
C PRO A 449 -11.65 10.77 9.69
N GLN A 450 -11.07 11.71 8.94
CA GLN A 450 -11.72 12.38 7.81
C GLN A 450 -11.99 11.44 6.61
N SER A 451 -11.39 10.25 6.58
CA SER A 451 -11.70 9.21 5.60
C SER A 451 -13.09 8.59 5.79
N LEU A 452 -13.63 8.67 7.02
CA LEU A 452 -14.97 8.20 7.36
C LEU A 452 -16.06 9.28 7.25
N VAL A 453 -15.70 10.48 6.77
CA VAL A 453 -16.60 11.63 6.64
C VAL A 453 -16.80 11.94 5.15
N ALA A 454 -18.05 12.01 4.71
CA ALA A 454 -18.44 12.35 3.35
C ALA A 454 -18.20 13.84 3.06
N ALA A 455 -18.23 14.24 1.79
CA ALA A 455 -17.92 15.62 1.40
C ALA A 455 -18.92 16.67 1.93
N ASP A 456 -20.12 16.23 2.33
CA ASP A 456 -21.15 17.05 2.98
C ASP A 456 -21.04 17.05 4.52
N GLY A 457 -20.00 16.43 5.08
CA GLY A 457 -19.79 16.31 6.52
C GLY A 457 -20.53 15.13 7.17
N ALA A 458 -21.31 14.33 6.43
CA ALA A 458 -22.03 13.19 6.98
C ALA A 458 -21.11 11.97 7.20
N SER A 459 -21.53 11.00 8.01
CA SER A 459 -20.79 9.73 8.18
C SER A 459 -20.88 8.88 6.91
N VAL A 460 -19.73 8.45 6.36
CA VAL A 460 -19.66 7.49 5.25
C VAL A 460 -20.38 6.18 5.60
N ILE A 461 -20.16 5.67 6.82
CA ILE A 461 -20.83 4.46 7.32
C ILE A 461 -22.34 4.66 7.38
N GLY A 462 -22.79 5.81 7.92
CA GLY A 462 -24.21 6.14 7.99
C GLY A 462 -24.85 6.21 6.60
N ARG A 463 -24.25 6.95 5.67
CA ARG A 463 -24.70 7.08 4.28
C ARG A 463 -24.79 5.75 3.54
N LEU A 464 -23.86 4.83 3.78
CA LEU A 464 -23.90 3.49 3.17
C LEU A 464 -25.06 2.65 3.74
N LEU A 465 -25.28 2.71 5.05
CA LEU A 465 -26.36 1.96 5.73
C LEU A 465 -27.74 2.61 5.62
N GLU A 466 -27.83 3.86 5.19
CA GLU A 466 -29.09 4.47 4.68
C GLU A 466 -29.57 3.79 3.40
N GLN A 467 -28.65 3.20 2.61
CA GLN A 467 -28.95 2.67 1.28
C GLN A 467 -28.77 1.15 1.17
N CYS A 468 -28.07 0.53 2.11
CA CYS A 468 -27.72 -0.89 2.10
C CYS A 468 -28.15 -1.56 3.41
N ASP A 469 -28.53 -2.84 3.33
CA ASP A 469 -28.90 -3.64 4.50
C ASP A 469 -27.68 -4.00 5.36
N TYR A 470 -26.53 -4.21 4.71
CA TYR A 470 -25.29 -4.61 5.36
C TYR A 470 -24.10 -3.85 4.77
N LEU A 471 -23.13 -3.54 5.62
CA LEU A 471 -21.84 -2.99 5.25
C LEU A 471 -20.73 -3.89 5.81
N ILE A 472 -19.87 -4.38 4.92
CA ILE A 472 -18.66 -5.13 5.27
C ILE A 472 -17.47 -4.20 5.11
N VAL A 473 -16.72 -3.97 6.18
CA VAL A 473 -15.48 -3.18 6.15
C VAL A 473 -14.31 -4.13 6.40
N GLU A 474 -13.31 -4.14 5.52
CA GLU A 474 -12.02 -4.77 5.81
C GLU A 474 -10.92 -3.73 5.60
N ASP A 475 -10.15 -3.43 6.64
CA ASP A 475 -9.17 -2.34 6.61
C ASP A 475 -8.01 -2.59 7.58
N ALA A 476 -6.80 -2.13 7.26
CA ALA A 476 -5.68 -2.28 8.16
C ALA A 476 -5.70 -1.21 9.27
N ASP A 477 -6.20 -0.01 9.01
CA ASP A 477 -6.05 1.13 9.92
C ASP A 477 -7.24 1.39 10.84
N LEU A 478 -8.43 0.96 10.47
CA LEU A 478 -9.62 1.12 11.31
C LEU A 478 -9.58 0.18 12.52
N ARG A 479 -9.06 0.63 13.67
CA ARG A 479 -9.08 -0.16 14.91
C ARG A 479 -10.48 -0.16 15.52
N PRO A 480 -10.82 -1.13 16.39
CA PRO A 480 -12.15 -1.19 17.01
C PRO A 480 -12.51 0.09 17.78
N ARG A 481 -11.54 0.69 18.47
CA ARG A 481 -11.72 1.96 19.19
C ARG A 481 -12.04 3.11 18.25
N ASP A 482 -11.33 3.23 17.13
CA ASP A 482 -11.54 4.30 16.15
C ASP A 482 -12.94 4.20 15.53
N LEU A 483 -13.39 2.97 15.24
CA LEU A 483 -14.76 2.71 14.76
C LEU A 483 -15.81 3.11 15.80
N ILE A 484 -15.64 2.69 17.06
CA ILE A 484 -16.56 3.05 18.16
C ILE A 484 -16.64 4.57 18.32
N ASP A 485 -15.49 5.25 18.31
CA ASP A 485 -15.43 6.70 18.49
C ASP A 485 -16.13 7.43 17.33
N HIS A 486 -16.00 6.92 16.09
CA HIS A 486 -16.76 7.43 14.94
C HIS A 486 -18.27 7.21 15.08
N LEU A 487 -18.71 6.02 15.46
CA LEU A 487 -20.13 5.71 15.66
C LEU A 487 -20.77 6.61 16.74
N ARG A 488 -20.02 6.90 17.81
CA ARG A 488 -20.44 7.85 18.85
C ARG A 488 -20.51 9.28 18.32
N ALA A 489 -19.49 9.75 17.62
CA ALA A 489 -19.42 11.11 17.11
C ALA A 489 -20.57 11.46 16.16
N PHE A 490 -21.06 10.48 15.40
CA PHE A 490 -22.16 10.64 14.44
C PHE A 490 -23.52 10.09 14.94
N TRP A 491 -23.63 9.78 16.24
CA TRP A 491 -24.86 9.29 16.88
C TRP A 491 -25.52 8.08 16.19
N LEU A 492 -24.69 7.14 15.71
CA LEU A 492 -25.13 5.95 14.98
C LEU A 492 -25.56 4.80 15.92
N GLN A 493 -26.40 5.11 16.91
CA GLN A 493 -26.87 4.17 17.93
C GLN A 493 -27.82 3.09 17.38
N GLY A 494 -28.45 3.35 16.23
CA GLY A 494 -29.31 2.41 15.53
C GLY A 494 -28.56 1.32 14.77
N ILE A 495 -27.22 1.29 14.80
CA ILE A 495 -26.38 0.33 14.08
C ILE A 495 -25.90 -0.76 15.04
N ALA A 496 -25.76 -1.98 14.57
CA ALA A 496 -25.07 -3.06 15.24
C ALA A 496 -23.75 -3.34 14.51
N VAL A 497 -22.70 -3.69 15.27
CA VAL A 497 -21.39 -4.02 14.71
C VAL A 497 -20.86 -5.31 15.30
N GLN A 498 -20.33 -6.18 14.43
CA GLN A 498 -19.51 -7.31 14.82
C GLN A 498 -18.12 -7.24 14.21
N ASP A 499 -17.13 -7.57 15.04
CA ASP A 499 -15.75 -7.78 14.65
C ASP A 499 -15.56 -9.23 14.17
N MET A 500 -15.30 -9.37 12.88
CA MET A 500 -15.08 -10.65 12.20
C MET A 500 -13.59 -10.99 12.06
N THR A 501 -12.68 -10.17 12.58
CA THR A 501 -11.22 -10.29 12.40
C THR A 501 -10.72 -11.68 12.76
N ARG A 502 -11.10 -12.17 13.95
CA ARG A 502 -10.71 -13.49 14.46
C ARG A 502 -11.41 -14.62 13.70
N ALA A 503 -12.72 -14.49 13.46
CA ALA A 503 -13.51 -15.49 12.73
C ALA A 503 -13.00 -15.71 11.30
N MET A 504 -12.50 -14.66 10.65
CA MET A 504 -11.88 -14.72 9.32
C MET A 504 -10.38 -15.08 9.34
N GLY A 505 -9.78 -15.29 10.52
CA GLY A 505 -8.37 -15.60 10.67
C GLY A 505 -7.42 -14.50 10.16
N LEU A 506 -7.83 -13.23 10.25
CA LEU A 506 -7.03 -12.10 9.78
C LEU A 506 -5.97 -11.73 10.82
N LYS A 507 -4.74 -11.53 10.36
CA LYS A 507 -3.59 -11.14 11.21
C LYS A 507 -3.14 -9.69 11.04
N ALA A 508 -3.47 -9.07 9.90
CA ALA A 508 -2.94 -7.75 9.52
C ALA A 508 -4.02 -6.68 9.30
N ASN A 509 -5.27 -7.11 9.07
CA ASN A 509 -6.42 -6.27 8.82
C ASN A 509 -7.49 -6.55 9.87
N TYR A 510 -8.30 -5.55 10.16
CA TYR A 510 -9.57 -5.71 10.85
C TYR A 510 -10.69 -5.97 9.84
N ALA A 511 -11.70 -6.72 10.26
CA ALA A 511 -12.92 -6.92 9.48
C ALA A 511 -14.15 -6.70 10.34
N TYR A 512 -15.09 -5.89 9.84
CA TYR A 512 -16.32 -5.54 10.52
C TYR A 512 -17.52 -5.81 9.63
N VAL A 513 -18.62 -6.24 10.25
CA VAL A 513 -19.94 -6.26 9.62
C VAL A 513 -20.84 -5.34 10.41
N LEU A 514 -21.46 -4.39 9.69
CA LEU A 514 -22.35 -3.39 10.25
C LEU A 514 -23.72 -3.50 9.59
N TRP A 515 -24.79 -3.32 10.37
CA TRP A 515 -26.17 -3.33 9.87
C TRP A 515 -27.10 -2.52 10.77
N PRO A 516 -28.26 -2.04 10.28
CA PRO A 516 -29.26 -1.39 11.12
C PRO A 516 -29.86 -2.41 12.11
N ARG A 517 -29.98 -2.03 13.38
CA ARG A 517 -30.60 -2.85 14.42
C ARG A 517 -32.05 -3.14 14.05
N GLY A 518 -32.42 -4.41 14.06
CA GLY A 518 -33.75 -4.85 13.67
C GLY A 518 -33.90 -6.37 13.70
N PRO A 519 -35.05 -6.90 13.27
CA PRO A 519 -35.37 -8.33 13.35
C PRO A 519 -34.51 -9.21 12.42
N ARG A 520 -33.82 -8.61 11.45
CA ARG A 520 -32.98 -9.31 10.45
C ARG A 520 -31.50 -9.33 10.84
N ALA A 521 -31.18 -9.60 12.10
CA ALA A 521 -29.79 -9.73 12.51
C ALA A 521 -29.16 -10.99 11.88
N PRO A 522 -27.98 -10.89 11.24
CA PRO A 522 -27.31 -12.03 10.65
C PRO A 522 -26.67 -12.89 11.76
N ARG A 523 -26.68 -14.22 11.57
CA ARG A 523 -25.99 -15.15 12.48
C ARG A 523 -24.52 -15.26 12.09
N LEU A 524 -23.72 -14.39 12.68
CA LEU A 524 -22.28 -14.30 12.44
C LEU A 524 -21.51 -14.80 13.68
N GLU A 525 -20.32 -15.34 13.45
CA GLU A 525 -19.44 -15.90 14.50
C GLU A 525 -18.48 -14.87 15.11
N GLY A 526 -18.61 -13.59 14.71
CA GLY A 526 -17.76 -12.50 15.18
C GLY A 526 -18.06 -12.05 16.60
N GLU A 527 -17.14 -11.26 17.15
CA GLU A 527 -17.29 -10.65 18.47
C GLU A 527 -18.17 -9.40 18.36
N ARG A 528 -19.17 -9.26 19.24
CA ARG A 528 -20.03 -8.08 19.23
C ARG A 528 -19.27 -6.85 19.73
N LEU A 529 -19.28 -5.78 18.92
CA LEU A 529 -18.53 -4.55 19.21
C LEU A 529 -19.43 -3.36 19.60
N TRP A 530 -20.60 -3.21 18.96
CA TRP A 530 -21.53 -2.08 19.15
C TRP A 530 -22.99 -2.52 19.11
#